data_AF-A0A8T5IKS1-F1
#
_entry.id   AF-A0A8T5IKS1-F1
#
_cell.length_a   1.000
_cell.length_b   1.000
_cell.length_c   1.000
_cell.angle_alpha   90.00
_cell.angle_beta   90.00
_cell.angle_gamma   90.00
#
_symmetry.space_group_name_H-M   'P 1'
#
loop_
_entity.id
_entity.type
_entity.pdbx_description
1 polymer ?
#
loop_
_entity_poly.entity_id
_entity_poly.type
_entity_poly.pdbx_seq_one_letter_code
_entity_poly.pdbx_strand_id
1 'polypeptide(L)'
;MENIMCQLCETKPVYEFTNKRKLCKTCFIKWFQKKVLYTIRKFNMIKSGEIIAYKKGNKINEVVLENILKMYSEKGHVTIKEKTQNSKLKIAIPTNADTETHAIIDELFNSKLKNHNPVNQKIIKPLYLFLNKEILLYAKLKNLKFNKIKKEKNKLKDFVNQLEKKHPELKQAVIKNWLGLKK
;
A
#
# COMPACT_ATOMS: atom_id res chain seq x y z
N MET A 1 -0.60 -33.43 -2.58
CA MET A 1 -0.39 -32.88 -1.23
C MET A 1 -0.28 -31.36 -1.34
N GLU A 2 -1.20 -30.61 -0.73
CA GLU A 2 -1.07 -29.14 -0.68
C GLU A 2 0.19 -28.78 0.10
N ASN A 3 1.06 -27.93 -0.45
CA ASN A 3 2.23 -27.46 0.29
C ASN A 3 1.75 -26.50 1.40
N ILE A 4 1.86 -26.96 2.65
CA ILE A 4 1.40 -26.24 3.85
C ILE A 4 2.47 -25.23 4.32
N MET A 5 3.68 -25.31 3.78
CA MET A 5 4.84 -24.56 4.25
C MET A 5 5.14 -23.32 3.41
N CYS A 6 5.92 -22.41 3.96
CA CYS A 6 6.39 -21.27 3.19
C CYS A 6 7.33 -21.71 2.06
N GLN A 7 7.07 -21.24 0.85
CA GLN A 7 7.86 -21.59 -0.34
C GLN A 7 9.30 -21.04 -0.37
N LEU A 8 9.72 -20.25 0.63
CA LEU A 8 11.07 -19.68 0.71
C LEU A 8 11.89 -20.20 1.89
N CYS A 9 11.22 -20.61 2.96
CA CYS A 9 11.84 -20.83 4.27
C CYS A 9 11.29 -22.09 4.97
N GLU A 10 10.30 -22.77 4.37
CA GLU A 10 9.58 -23.95 4.88
C GLU A 10 8.93 -23.83 6.27
N THR A 11 8.90 -22.65 6.88
CA THR A 11 8.20 -22.44 8.16
C THR A 11 6.71 -22.11 7.99
N LYS A 12 5.95 -22.13 9.10
CA LYS A 12 4.50 -21.89 9.15
C LYS A 12 4.13 -20.57 8.45
N PRO A 13 3.28 -20.59 7.42
CA PRO A 13 2.91 -19.40 6.68
C PRO A 13 1.90 -18.52 7.44
N VAL A 14 1.95 -17.22 7.16
CA VAL A 14 1.05 -16.19 7.69
C VAL A 14 0.29 -15.43 6.59
N TYR A 15 0.65 -15.68 5.32
CA TYR A 15 0.03 -15.08 4.16
C TYR A 15 -0.01 -16.08 3.00
N GLU A 16 -1.14 -16.10 2.29
CA GLU A 16 -1.35 -16.87 1.06
C GLU A 16 -1.74 -15.91 -0.07
N PHE A 17 -1.05 -16.02 -1.19
CA PHE A 17 -1.40 -15.34 -2.43
C PHE A 17 -2.52 -16.09 -3.16
N THR A 18 -3.20 -15.40 -4.05
CA THR A 18 -4.20 -15.94 -4.97
C THR A 18 -3.70 -17.11 -5.81
N ASN A 19 -2.42 -17.09 -6.21
CA ASN A 19 -1.74 -18.19 -6.88
C ASN A 19 -1.25 -19.31 -5.94
N LYS A 20 -1.79 -19.40 -4.73
CA LYS A 20 -1.48 -20.43 -3.71
C LYS A 20 -0.06 -20.39 -3.13
N ARG A 21 0.76 -19.41 -3.51
CA ARG A 21 2.06 -19.17 -2.86
C ARG A 21 1.85 -18.78 -1.39
N LYS A 22 2.62 -19.35 -0.48
CA LYS A 22 2.53 -19.09 0.96
C LYS A 22 3.84 -18.50 1.51
N LEU A 23 3.74 -17.50 2.40
CA LEU A 23 4.89 -16.85 3.05
C LEU A 23 4.85 -16.91 4.57
N CYS A 24 5.99 -17.25 5.18
CA CYS A 24 6.24 -17.12 6.62
C CYS A 24 6.40 -15.65 7.03
N LYS A 25 6.37 -15.36 8.34
CA LYS A 25 6.48 -13.99 8.89
C LYS A 25 7.65 -13.19 8.31
N THR A 26 8.85 -13.77 8.34
CA THR A 26 10.07 -13.11 7.87
C THR A 26 10.04 -12.86 6.36
N CYS A 27 9.59 -13.86 5.61
CA CYS A 27 9.46 -13.78 4.15
C CYS A 27 8.39 -12.78 3.71
N PHE A 28 7.27 -12.70 4.42
CA PHE A 28 6.24 -11.71 4.15
C PHE A 28 6.76 -10.29 4.39
N ILE A 29 7.44 -10.03 5.51
CA ILE A 29 8.03 -8.71 5.81
C ILE A 29 9.03 -8.32 4.70
N LYS A 30 9.94 -9.24 4.33
CA LYS A 30 10.91 -9.00 3.25
C LYS A 30 10.21 -8.72 1.92
N TRP A 31 9.20 -9.51 1.57
CA TRP A 31 8.40 -9.30 0.36
C TRP A 31 7.71 -7.95 0.36
N PHE A 32 7.08 -7.56 1.47
CA PHE A 32 6.37 -6.29 1.62
C PHE A 32 7.33 -5.11 1.39
N GLN A 33 8.48 -5.12 2.07
CA GLN A 33 9.51 -4.10 1.92
C GLN A 33 10.03 -4.02 0.48
N LYS A 34 10.35 -5.17 -0.14
CA LYS A 34 10.77 -5.23 -1.56
C LYS A 34 9.70 -4.68 -2.51
N LYS A 35 8.42 -4.97 -2.25
CA LYS A 35 7.30 -4.45 -3.05
C LYS A 35 7.19 -2.92 -2.91
N VAL A 36 7.49 -2.33 -1.75
CA VAL A 36 7.51 -0.87 -1.61
C VAL A 36 8.66 -0.26 -2.41
N LEU A 37 9.87 -0.83 -2.31
CA LEU A 37 11.02 -0.39 -3.11
C LEU A 37 10.73 -0.47 -4.60
N TYR A 38 10.12 -1.57 -5.04
CA TYR A 38 9.64 -1.73 -6.42
C TYR A 38 8.65 -0.64 -6.82
N THR A 39 7.67 -0.33 -5.95
CA THR A 39 6.66 0.71 -6.22
C THR A 39 7.30 2.09 -6.35
N ILE A 40 8.19 2.45 -5.42
CA ILE A 40 8.94 3.73 -5.45
C ILE A 40 9.74 3.86 -6.75
N ARG A 41 10.48 2.80 -7.13
CA ARG A 41 11.29 2.77 -8.35
C ARG A 41 10.43 2.81 -9.62
N LYS A 42 9.40 1.97 -9.70
CA LYS A 42 8.51 1.85 -10.86
C LYS A 42 7.89 3.19 -11.26
N PHE A 43 7.50 3.98 -10.28
CA PHE A 43 6.84 5.27 -10.50
C PHE A 43 7.76 6.47 -10.27
N ASN A 44 9.08 6.27 -10.14
CA ASN A 44 10.06 7.34 -9.91
C ASN A 44 9.66 8.30 -8.79
N MET A 45 9.13 7.76 -7.68
CA MET A 45 8.56 8.57 -6.60
C MET A 45 9.63 9.42 -5.89
N ILE A 46 10.81 8.86 -5.65
CA ILE A 46 11.86 9.46 -4.84
C ILE A 46 13.17 9.45 -5.61
N LYS A 47 13.86 10.59 -5.63
CA LYS A 47 15.22 10.74 -6.14
C LYS A 47 16.21 10.90 -4.97
N SER A 48 17.48 10.57 -5.22
CA SER A 48 18.55 10.75 -4.24
C SER A 48 18.67 12.23 -3.84
N GLY A 49 18.91 12.50 -2.55
CA GLY A 49 19.03 13.86 -2.00
C GLY A 49 17.70 14.60 -1.77
N GLU A 50 16.55 14.02 -2.13
CA GLU A 50 15.26 14.66 -1.88
C GLU A 50 14.85 14.61 -0.41
N ILE A 51 14.12 15.63 0.02
CA ILE A 51 13.45 15.66 1.33
C ILE A 51 11.98 15.27 1.12
N ILE A 52 11.59 14.15 1.73
CA ILE A 52 10.22 13.63 1.66
C ILE A 52 9.48 13.93 2.97
N ALA A 53 8.42 14.70 2.87
CA ALA A 53 7.51 14.96 3.98
C ALA A 53 6.45 13.86 4.09
N TYR A 54 6.06 13.47 5.29
CA TYR A 54 4.92 12.58 5.52
C TYR A 54 4.05 13.09 6.66
N LYS A 55 2.77 12.72 6.65
CA LYS A 55 1.86 13.03 7.75
C LYS A 55 2.03 11.97 8.85
N LYS A 56 2.46 12.39 10.04
CA LYS A 56 2.41 11.54 11.23
C LYS A 56 0.97 11.33 11.66
N GLY A 57 0.65 10.12 12.12
CA GLY A 57 -0.66 9.83 12.68
C GLY A 57 -0.78 8.39 13.15
N ASN A 58 -1.93 8.06 13.73
CA ASN A 58 -2.16 6.77 14.39
C ASN A 58 -3.03 5.82 13.54
N LYS A 59 -3.43 6.23 12.32
CA LYS A 59 -4.13 5.31 11.41
C LYS A 59 -3.14 4.30 10.85
N ILE A 60 -3.62 3.09 10.59
CA ILE A 60 -2.75 1.98 10.19
C ILE A 60 -1.87 2.30 8.97
N ASN A 61 -2.42 2.92 7.93
CA ASN A 61 -1.63 3.28 6.76
C ASN A 61 -0.61 4.39 7.06
N GLU A 62 -0.92 5.34 7.95
CA GLU A 62 0.00 6.42 8.37
C GLU A 62 1.21 5.82 9.09
N VAL A 63 0.94 4.96 10.07
CA VAL A 63 1.97 4.26 10.87
C VAL A 63 2.84 3.35 9.99
N VAL A 64 2.24 2.59 9.06
CA VAL A 64 2.99 1.73 8.14
C VAL A 64 3.82 2.55 7.15
N LEU A 65 3.26 3.64 6.61
CA LEU A 65 4.00 4.53 5.72
C LEU A 65 5.23 5.12 6.42
N GLU A 66 5.06 5.66 7.64
CA GLU A 66 6.15 6.19 8.45
C GLU A 66 7.24 5.14 8.69
N ASN A 67 6.84 3.93 9.12
CA ASN A 67 7.79 2.85 9.38
C ASN A 67 8.62 2.48 8.14
N ILE A 68 7.99 2.44 6.96
CA ILE A 68 8.67 2.11 5.71
C ILE A 68 9.58 3.24 5.24
N LEU A 69 9.14 4.49 5.35
CA LEU A 69 9.95 5.65 4.96
C LEU A 69 11.20 5.77 5.84
N LYS A 70 11.08 5.49 7.16
CA LYS A 70 12.23 5.41 8.08
C LYS A 70 13.25 4.37 7.63
N MET A 71 12.79 3.15 7.40
CA MET A 71 13.63 2.07 6.87
C MET A 71 14.29 2.43 5.51
N TYR A 72 13.58 3.16 4.64
CA TYR A 72 14.12 3.59 3.35
C TYR A 72 15.19 4.68 3.51
N SER A 73 14.97 5.63 4.41
CA SER A 73 15.92 6.71 4.74
C SER A 73 17.21 6.16 5.37
N GLU A 74 17.12 5.15 6.23
CA GLU A 74 18.31 4.50 6.83
C GLU A 74 19.20 3.80 5.79
N LYS A 75 18.65 3.42 4.64
CA LYS A 75 19.33 2.65 3.59
C LYS A 75 19.75 3.48 2.38
N GLY A 76 19.52 4.79 2.36
CA GLY A 76 19.81 5.63 1.20
C GLY A 76 19.91 7.12 1.54
N HIS A 77 20.34 7.92 0.57
CA HIS A 77 20.58 9.37 0.73
C HIS A 77 19.30 10.22 0.67
N VAL A 78 18.21 9.78 1.32
CA VAL A 78 16.92 10.49 1.31
C VAL A 78 16.60 10.93 2.72
N THR A 79 16.28 12.21 2.90
CA THR A 79 15.88 12.75 4.20
C THR A 79 14.36 12.69 4.32
N ILE A 80 13.86 12.17 5.44
CA ILE A 80 12.42 12.20 5.74
C ILE A 80 12.13 13.24 6.82
N LYS A 81 11.02 13.96 6.68
CA LYS A 81 10.55 14.92 7.68
C LYS A 81 9.06 14.73 7.95
N GLU A 82 8.64 14.95 9.18
CA GLU A 82 7.21 15.12 9.45
C GLU A 82 6.73 16.40 8.77
N LYS A 83 5.54 16.34 8.17
CA LYS A 83 4.95 17.48 7.47
C LYS A 83 4.59 18.57 8.49
N THR A 84 5.32 19.68 8.45
CA THR A 84 4.94 20.95 9.10
C THR A 84 4.16 21.84 8.14
N GLN A 85 3.36 22.78 8.66
CA GLN A 85 2.61 23.74 7.85
C GLN A 85 3.60 24.54 6.95
N ASN A 86 3.20 24.85 5.71
CA ASN A 86 3.96 25.63 4.70
C ASN A 86 5.14 24.99 3.94
N SER A 87 5.31 23.67 3.95
CA SER A 87 6.41 23.07 3.18
C SER A 87 6.07 22.83 1.70
N LYS A 88 6.80 23.47 0.76
CA LYS A 88 6.80 23.17 -0.69
C LYS A 88 7.47 21.81 -1.02
N LEU A 89 7.53 20.90 -0.07
CA LEU A 89 8.24 19.61 -0.16
C LEU A 89 7.43 18.57 -0.91
N LYS A 90 8.10 17.50 -1.35
CA LYS A 90 7.44 16.31 -1.86
C LYS A 90 6.81 15.56 -0.68
N ILE A 91 5.53 15.20 -0.78
CA ILE A 91 4.71 14.63 0.28
C ILE A 91 4.34 13.19 -0.05
N ALA A 92 4.68 12.27 0.84
CA ALA A 92 4.16 10.92 0.83
C ALA A 92 2.82 10.83 1.57
N ILE A 93 1.78 10.33 0.88
CA ILE A 93 0.46 10.11 1.45
C ILE A 93 0.18 8.62 1.67
N PRO A 94 -0.57 8.25 2.71
CA PRO A 94 -0.77 6.86 3.14
C PRO A 94 -1.91 6.17 2.37
N THR A 95 -2.04 6.44 1.08
CA THR A 95 -3.11 5.85 0.26
C THR A 95 -2.68 4.52 -0.34
N ASN A 96 -3.63 3.58 -0.42
CA ASN A 96 -3.40 2.19 -0.82
C ASN A 96 -4.38 1.75 -1.92
N ALA A 97 -4.21 0.53 -2.43
CA ALA A 97 -4.98 0.02 -3.56
C ALA A 97 -6.49 -0.03 -3.27
N ASP A 98 -6.90 -0.41 -2.05
CA ASP A 98 -8.31 -0.42 -1.66
C ASP A 98 -8.90 0.99 -1.66
N THR A 99 -8.22 1.97 -1.08
CA THR A 99 -8.72 3.36 -1.04
C THR A 99 -8.85 3.94 -2.44
N GLU A 100 -7.84 3.72 -3.29
CA GLU A 100 -7.85 4.19 -4.68
C GLU A 100 -8.92 3.48 -5.50
N THR A 101 -9.08 2.17 -5.37
CA THR A 101 -10.12 1.41 -6.09
C THR A 101 -11.51 1.92 -5.74
N HIS A 102 -11.80 2.11 -4.44
CA HIS A 102 -13.10 2.63 -4.04
C HIS A 102 -13.35 4.04 -4.58
N ALA A 103 -12.33 4.90 -4.59
CA ALA A 103 -12.46 6.26 -5.10
C ALA A 103 -12.67 6.26 -6.63
N ILE A 104 -11.90 5.47 -7.39
CA ILE A 104 -12.07 5.32 -8.84
C ILE A 104 -13.49 4.84 -9.16
N ILE A 105 -13.98 3.82 -8.46
CA ILE A 105 -15.32 3.28 -8.70
C ILE A 105 -16.40 4.31 -8.36
N ASP A 106 -16.29 4.98 -7.21
CA ASP A 106 -17.22 6.04 -6.82
C ASP A 106 -17.26 7.19 -7.85
N GLU A 107 -16.11 7.60 -8.34
CA GLU A 107 -16.00 8.66 -9.35
C GLU A 107 -16.53 8.24 -10.73
N LEU A 108 -16.43 6.95 -11.08
CA LEU A 108 -17.08 6.39 -12.28
C LEU A 108 -18.60 6.46 -12.17
N PHE A 109 -19.19 6.12 -11.02
CA PHE A 109 -20.64 6.25 -10.79
C PHE A 109 -21.09 7.71 -10.78
N ASN A 110 -20.26 8.62 -10.26
CA ASN A 110 -20.59 10.04 -10.13
C ASN A 110 -20.15 10.89 -11.34
N SER A 111 -19.63 10.28 -12.42
CA SER A 111 -19.15 10.93 -13.65
C SER A 111 -18.12 12.06 -13.44
N LYS A 112 -17.30 11.98 -12.37
CA LYS A 112 -16.29 12.99 -12.03
C LYS A 112 -14.93 12.34 -11.80
N LEU A 113 -14.28 11.95 -12.90
CA LEU A 113 -12.97 11.30 -12.87
C LEU A 113 -11.85 12.27 -12.48
N LYS A 114 -11.10 11.94 -11.44
CA LYS A 114 -9.89 12.64 -11.02
C LYS A 114 -8.65 11.82 -11.31
N ASN A 115 -7.50 12.46 -11.18
CA ASN A 115 -6.21 11.80 -11.33
C ASN A 115 -5.90 10.91 -10.10
N HIS A 116 -5.91 9.60 -10.31
CA HIS A 116 -5.54 8.60 -9.31
C HIS A 116 -4.09 8.11 -9.40
N ASN A 117 -3.23 8.77 -10.17
CA ASN A 117 -1.85 8.30 -10.38
C ASN A 117 -1.04 8.20 -9.06
N PRO A 118 -0.07 7.27 -8.98
CA PRO A 118 0.80 7.07 -7.82
C PRO A 118 1.69 8.29 -7.52
N VAL A 119 1.94 9.10 -8.55
CA VAL A 119 2.65 10.37 -8.47
C VAL A 119 1.79 11.44 -9.10
N ASN A 120 1.56 12.52 -8.37
CA ASN A 120 0.88 13.71 -8.87
C ASN A 120 1.64 14.95 -8.36
N GLN A 121 2.40 15.59 -9.24
CA GLN A 121 3.28 16.71 -8.91
C GLN A 121 4.22 16.36 -7.73
N LYS A 122 4.01 16.97 -6.57
CA LYS A 122 4.78 16.77 -5.34
C LYS A 122 4.17 15.70 -4.43
N ILE A 123 3.07 15.04 -4.81
CA ILE A 123 2.43 14.01 -4.01
C ILE A 123 2.84 12.63 -4.53
N ILE A 124 3.28 11.75 -3.62
CA ILE A 124 3.60 10.35 -3.91
C ILE A 124 2.78 9.42 -3.02
N LYS A 125 2.44 8.23 -3.53
CA LYS A 125 1.63 7.22 -2.85
C LYS A 125 2.41 5.90 -2.69
N PRO A 126 3.37 5.77 -1.76
CA PRO A 126 4.23 4.57 -1.69
C PRO A 126 3.49 3.25 -1.42
N LEU A 127 2.31 3.31 -0.82
CA LEU A 127 1.46 2.14 -0.53
C LEU A 127 0.44 1.84 -1.64
N TYR A 128 0.51 2.52 -2.79
CA TYR A 128 -0.50 2.47 -3.86
C TYR A 128 -0.85 1.06 -4.36
N LEU A 129 0.12 0.15 -4.39
CA LEU A 129 -0.08 -1.23 -4.88
C LEU A 129 -0.42 -2.25 -3.78
N PHE A 130 -0.68 -1.79 -2.56
CA PHE A 130 -0.90 -2.66 -1.40
C PHE A 130 -2.36 -2.75 -1.02
N LEU A 131 -2.81 -3.96 -0.69
CA LEU A 131 -4.13 -4.17 -0.13
C LEU A 131 -4.17 -3.85 1.37
N ASN A 132 -5.34 -3.48 1.89
CA ASN A 132 -5.59 -3.28 3.32
C ASN A 132 -5.18 -4.52 4.15
N LYS A 133 -5.47 -5.73 3.66
CA LYS A 133 -5.09 -6.98 4.33
C LYS A 133 -3.56 -7.13 4.46
N GLU A 134 -2.82 -6.69 3.45
CA GLU A 134 -1.35 -6.76 3.42
C GLU A 134 -0.74 -5.75 4.41
N ILE A 135 -1.25 -4.52 4.39
CA ILE A 135 -0.82 -3.44 5.31
C ILE A 135 -1.13 -3.84 6.76
N LEU A 136 -2.31 -4.40 7.02
CA LEU A 136 -2.71 -4.87 8.35
C LEU A 136 -1.80 -5.98 8.85
N LEU A 137 -1.51 -6.95 8.00
CA LEU A 137 -0.61 -8.04 8.36
C LEU A 137 0.80 -7.52 8.65
N TYR A 138 1.33 -6.61 7.82
CA TYR A 138 2.64 -6.00 8.05
C TYR A 138 2.69 -5.28 9.40
N ALA A 139 1.71 -4.43 9.70
CA ALA A 139 1.65 -3.69 10.95
C ALA A 139 1.64 -4.62 12.18
N LYS A 140 0.83 -5.69 12.12
CA LYS A 140 0.77 -6.70 13.19
C LYS A 140 2.09 -7.44 13.36
N LEU A 141 2.71 -7.92 12.28
CA LEU A 141 3.95 -8.70 12.36
C LEU A 141 5.16 -7.86 12.82
N LYS A 142 5.12 -6.55 12.60
CA LYS A 142 6.11 -5.57 13.08
C LYS A 142 5.76 -4.97 14.44
N ASN A 143 4.68 -5.41 15.09
CA ASN A 143 4.20 -4.91 16.38
C ASN A 143 4.02 -3.37 16.40
N LEU A 144 3.55 -2.78 15.30
CA LEU A 144 3.32 -1.34 15.21
C LEU A 144 2.05 -0.96 15.99
N LYS A 145 2.10 0.16 16.73
CA LYS A 145 0.95 0.70 17.47
C LYS A 145 0.09 1.56 16.53
N PHE A 146 -1.18 1.21 16.37
CA PHE A 146 -2.16 1.96 15.57
C PHE A 146 -3.55 1.90 16.20
N ASN A 147 -4.39 2.90 15.90
CA ASN A 147 -5.76 2.99 16.41
C ASN A 147 -6.63 1.84 15.88
N LYS A 148 -7.65 1.45 16.65
CA LYS A 148 -8.64 0.45 16.22
C LYS A 148 -9.26 0.86 14.88
N ILE A 149 -9.31 -0.09 13.95
CA ILE A 149 -9.90 0.12 12.63
C ILE A 149 -11.41 0.30 12.82
N LYS A 150 -11.91 1.50 12.55
CA LYS A 150 -13.35 1.76 12.51
C LYS A 150 -13.89 1.26 11.18
N LYS A 151 -14.92 0.41 11.20
CA LYS A 151 -15.61 0.00 9.98
C LYS A 151 -16.50 1.15 9.54
N GLU A 152 -16.19 1.73 8.39
CA GLU A 152 -17.02 2.75 7.76
C GLU A 152 -18.18 2.04 7.04
N LYS A 153 -19.43 2.44 7.33
CA LYS A 153 -20.61 1.93 6.61
C LYS A 153 -20.74 2.70 5.30
N ASN A 154 -20.49 2.02 4.18
CA ASN A 154 -20.67 2.59 2.85
C ASN A 154 -21.09 1.47 1.89
N LYS A 155 -22.30 1.59 1.33
CA LYS A 155 -22.92 0.56 0.47
C LYS A 155 -22.04 0.22 -0.74
N LEU A 156 -21.42 1.23 -1.36
CA LEU A 156 -20.55 1.02 -2.52
C LEU A 156 -19.25 0.30 -2.13
N LYS A 157 -18.62 0.68 -1.01
CA LYS A 157 -17.45 -0.06 -0.50
C LYS A 157 -17.79 -1.51 -0.18
N ASP A 158 -18.95 -1.75 0.43
CA ASP A 158 -19.41 -3.11 0.74
C ASP A 158 -19.65 -3.93 -0.53
N PHE A 159 -20.26 -3.32 -1.56
CA PHE A 159 -20.44 -3.94 -2.87
C PHE A 159 -19.10 -4.33 -3.52
N VAL A 160 -18.14 -3.40 -3.58
CA VAL A 160 -16.79 -3.67 -4.12
C VAL A 160 -16.08 -4.77 -3.34
N ASN A 161 -16.23 -4.80 -2.01
CA ASN A 161 -15.68 -5.85 -1.17
C ASN A 161 -16.34 -7.22 -1.42
N GLN A 162 -17.64 -7.26 -1.74
CA GLN A 162 -18.31 -8.50 -2.13
C GLN A 162 -17.81 -8.99 -3.50
N LEU A 163 -17.58 -8.09 -4.44
CA LEU A 163 -17.01 -8.44 -5.73
C LEU A 163 -15.59 -8.98 -5.60
N GLU A 164 -14.73 -8.37 -4.78
CA GLU A 164 -13.37 -8.88 -4.50
C GLU A 164 -13.39 -10.30 -3.91
N LYS A 165 -14.42 -10.65 -3.12
CA LYS A 165 -14.56 -12.02 -2.60
C LYS A 165 -14.93 -13.03 -3.69
N LYS A 166 -15.78 -12.63 -4.63
CA LYS A 166 -16.20 -13.49 -5.77
C LYS A 166 -15.12 -13.58 -6.84
N HIS A 167 -14.40 -12.49 -7.07
CA HIS A 167 -13.36 -12.34 -8.08
C HIS A 167 -12.08 -11.85 -7.39
N PRO A 168 -11.23 -12.77 -6.89
CA PRO A 168 -9.95 -12.41 -6.29
C PRO A 168 -9.12 -11.54 -7.25
N GLU A 169 -8.42 -10.54 -6.71
CA GLU A 169 -7.60 -9.58 -7.47
C GLU A 169 -8.38 -8.49 -8.22
N LEU A 170 -9.70 -8.39 -8.08
CA LEU A 170 -10.48 -7.33 -8.73
C LEU A 170 -9.90 -5.93 -8.48
N LYS A 171 -9.60 -5.59 -7.23
CA LYS A 171 -9.00 -4.28 -6.87
C LYS A 171 -7.67 -4.06 -7.58
N GLN A 172 -6.87 -5.10 -7.72
CA GLN A 172 -5.57 -5.02 -8.39
C GLN A 172 -5.76 -4.88 -9.90
N ALA A 173 -6.77 -5.54 -10.48
CA ALA A 173 -7.13 -5.39 -11.88
C ALA A 173 -7.59 -3.96 -12.18
N VAL A 174 -8.44 -3.36 -11.32
CA VAL A 174 -8.87 -1.95 -11.45
C VAL A 174 -7.65 -1.02 -11.46
N ILE A 175 -6.74 -1.16 -10.49
CA ILE A 175 -5.54 -0.34 -10.40
C ILE A 175 -4.61 -0.54 -11.61
N LYS A 176 -4.41 -1.79 -12.06
CA LYS A 176 -3.58 -2.09 -13.24
C LYS A 176 -4.14 -1.46 -14.50
N ASN A 177 -5.44 -1.60 -14.73
CA ASN A 177 -6.14 -1.02 -15.88
C ASN A 177 -6.08 0.51 -15.84
N TRP A 178 -6.31 1.13 -14.67
CA TRP A 178 -6.20 2.57 -14.50
C TRP A 178 -4.81 3.10 -14.90
N LEU A 179 -3.75 2.36 -14.55
CA LEU A 179 -2.38 2.72 -14.88
C LEU A 179 -1.94 2.32 -16.30
N GLY A 180 -2.79 1.65 -17.08
CA GLY A 180 -2.41 1.07 -18.38
C GLY A 180 -1.29 0.03 -18.27
N LEU A 181 -1.16 -0.66 -17.13
CA LEU A 181 -0.14 -1.69 -16.95
C LEU A 181 -0.51 -2.95 -17.76
N LYS A 182 0.22 -3.21 -18.85
CA LYS A 182 0.09 -4.45 -19.63
C LYS A 182 0.47 -5.67 -18.79
N LYS A 183 -0.19 -6.81 -19.04
CA LYS A 183 0.08 -8.11 -18.41
C LYS A 183 1.42 -8.67 -18.87
#